data_AF-A0A287CSK8-F1
#
_entry.id   AF-A0A287CSK8-F1
#
_cell.length_a   1.000
_cell.length_b   1.000
_cell.length_c   1.000
_cell.angle_alpha   90.00
_cell.angle_beta   90.00
_cell.angle_gamma   90.00
#
_symmetry.space_group_name_H-M   'P 1'
#
loop_
_entity.id
_entity.type
_entity.pdbx_description
1 polymer ?
#
loop_
_entity_poly.entity_id
_entity_poly.type
_entity_poly.pdbx_seq_one_letter_code
_entity_poly.pdbx_strand_id
1 'polypeptide(L)'
;MMAKKPPKPAPRRIFQERLKITALPMYFEGFLSVKRAAYQEYKRYWTELRGTTLFFYTDKKNTIYVDKLDIIDLTCLTDQNSTEKNCAKFTLVLPKEEVQLKTENTESGEEWRGFILTVTELSVPQHVSLLPGQVIRLHEVLEREKKRRIETQQVPNTSLEKEKESIEDYVDVLNPMPVCFYTVSRKEATEMLEKNPSLGNMILRPGSDSRNYSITIRQEIDMPRIKHYKVMSIGKNYTIELEKPVTLPNLFSVIDYFVKETRGNLRPFIYSIEDKLGQEHDMEGISEKLKKNPHTE
;
A
#
# COMPACT_ATOMS: atom_id res chain seq x y z
N MET A 1 21.26 -6.72 35.78
CA MET A 1 20.28 -5.73 35.27
C MET A 1 19.20 -6.49 34.51
N MET A 2 17.95 -6.44 34.95
CA MET A 2 16.86 -7.15 34.26
C MET A 2 16.44 -6.34 33.04
N ALA A 3 16.69 -6.86 31.84
CA ALA A 3 16.17 -6.30 30.60
C ALA A 3 14.64 -6.28 30.69
N LYS A 4 14.05 -5.08 30.75
CA LYS A 4 12.59 -4.92 30.68
C LYS A 4 12.16 -5.47 29.33
N LYS A 5 11.26 -6.47 29.36
CA LYS A 5 10.71 -7.06 28.13
C LYS A 5 10.11 -5.94 27.27
N PRO A 6 10.32 -5.96 25.94
CA PRO A 6 9.74 -4.98 25.05
C PRO A 6 8.21 -4.95 25.26
N PRO A 7 7.58 -3.77 25.16
CA PRO A 7 6.14 -3.66 25.34
C PRO A 7 5.42 -4.63 24.41
N LYS A 8 4.50 -5.42 24.97
CA LYS A 8 3.70 -6.35 24.16
C LYS A 8 2.92 -5.56 23.11
N PRO A 9 3.00 -5.93 21.82
CA PRO A 9 2.25 -5.27 20.76
C PRO A 9 0.75 -5.43 21.01
N ALA A 10 -0.04 -4.50 20.47
CA ALA A 10 -1.50 -4.57 20.56
C ALA A 10 -2.02 -5.92 20.01
N PRO A 11 -3.12 -6.46 20.57
CA PRO A 11 -3.78 -7.65 20.02
C PRO A 11 -4.04 -7.49 18.52
N ARG A 12 -3.80 -8.54 17.73
CA ARG A 12 -3.83 -8.53 16.25
C ARG A 12 -5.08 -7.86 15.67
N ARG A 13 -6.23 -8.04 16.31
CA ARG A 13 -7.51 -7.41 15.93
C ARG A 13 -7.48 -5.89 16.07
N ILE A 14 -6.96 -5.36 17.18
CA ILE A 14 -6.86 -3.92 17.42
C ILE A 14 -5.90 -3.27 16.42
N PHE A 15 -4.79 -3.93 16.11
CA PHE A 15 -3.85 -3.44 15.10
C PHE A 15 -4.50 -3.32 13.71
N GLN A 16 -5.27 -4.33 13.29
CA GLN A 16 -5.99 -4.32 12.01
C GLN A 16 -7.08 -3.24 11.97
N GLU A 17 -7.85 -3.08 13.06
CA GLU A 17 -8.88 -2.04 13.15
C GLU A 17 -8.26 -0.64 13.10
N ARG A 18 -7.17 -0.39 13.84
CA ARG A 18 -6.45 0.90 13.79
C ARG A 18 -5.84 1.18 12.42
N LEU A 19 -5.31 0.14 11.74
CA LEU A 19 -4.83 0.26 10.36
C LEU A 19 -5.96 0.66 9.41
N LYS A 20 -7.14 0.06 9.55
CA LYS A 20 -8.32 0.41 8.76
C LYS A 20 -8.80 1.84 9.05
N ILE A 21 -8.82 2.25 10.31
CA ILE A 21 -9.30 3.58 10.74
C ILE A 21 -8.36 4.70 10.29
N THR A 22 -7.06 4.49 10.41
CA THR A 22 -6.06 5.52 10.10
C THR A 22 -5.63 5.52 8.65
N ALA A 23 -5.82 4.40 7.93
CA ALA A 23 -5.30 4.15 6.58
C ALA A 23 -3.77 4.38 6.45
N LEU A 24 -3.03 4.41 7.57
CA LEU A 24 -1.60 4.72 7.61
C LEU A 24 -0.80 3.57 8.24
N PRO A 25 0.39 3.25 7.70
CA PRO A 25 1.26 2.23 8.26
C PRO A 25 1.80 2.66 9.62
N MET A 26 1.85 1.72 10.58
CA MET A 26 2.43 1.97 11.89
C MET A 26 3.95 1.84 11.87
N TYR A 27 4.63 2.85 12.41
CA TYR A 27 6.09 2.93 12.45
C TYR A 27 6.64 2.71 13.86
N PHE A 28 6.01 3.35 14.85
CA PHE A 28 6.44 3.24 16.24
C PHE A 28 5.26 3.42 17.19
N GLU A 29 5.35 2.82 18.38
CA GLU A 29 4.30 2.90 19.40
C GLU A 29 4.90 2.95 20.81
N GLY A 30 4.23 3.65 21.71
CA GLY A 30 4.71 3.80 23.08
C GLY A 30 3.87 4.78 23.88
N PHE A 31 4.08 4.82 25.20
CA PHE A 31 3.46 5.85 26.02
C PHE A 31 4.20 7.18 25.86
N LEU A 32 3.44 8.24 25.60
CA LEU A 32 3.93 9.62 25.59
C LEU A 32 3.04 10.48 26.48
N SER A 33 3.68 11.38 27.23
CA SER A 33 2.96 12.44 27.92
C SER A 33 3.03 13.69 27.07
N VAL A 34 1.87 14.24 26.73
CA VAL A 34 1.71 15.33 25.77
C VAL A 34 1.16 16.55 26.51
N LYS A 35 1.75 17.71 26.26
CA LYS A 35 1.26 19.01 26.73
C LYS A 35 1.18 19.98 25.55
N ARG A 36 0.00 20.56 25.35
CA ARG A 36 -0.27 21.62 24.36
C ARG A 36 -0.64 22.90 25.10
N ALA A 37 -0.59 24.05 24.43
CA ALA A 37 -0.97 25.34 25.04
C ALA A 37 -2.38 25.34 25.67
N ALA A 38 -3.32 24.57 25.10
CA ALA A 38 -4.69 24.42 25.62
C ALA A 38 -4.78 23.71 26.99
N TYR A 39 -3.74 23.00 27.42
CA TYR A 39 -3.72 22.24 28.68
C TYR A 39 -2.53 22.69 29.54
N GLN A 40 -2.77 23.06 30.80
CA GLN A 40 -1.70 23.42 31.73
C GLN A 40 -0.80 22.23 32.10
N GLU A 41 -1.32 21.01 32.03
CA GLU A 41 -0.68 19.78 32.50
C GLU A 41 -0.42 18.77 31.38
N TYR A 42 0.57 17.91 31.62
CA TYR A 42 0.87 16.77 30.76
C TYR A 42 -0.20 15.69 30.89
N LYS A 43 -0.76 15.25 29.76
CA LYS A 43 -1.67 14.12 29.69
C LYS A 43 -0.97 12.92 29.05
N ARG A 44 -1.10 11.75 29.67
CA ARG A 44 -0.46 10.52 29.20
C ARG A 44 -1.37 9.77 28.22
N TYR A 45 -0.82 9.40 27.07
CA TYR A 45 -1.52 8.66 26.03
C TYR A 45 -0.69 7.46 25.56
N TRP A 46 -1.37 6.40 25.13
CA TRP A 46 -0.76 5.44 24.22
C TRP A 46 -0.68 6.09 22.85
N THR A 47 0.51 6.22 22.29
CA THR A 47 0.73 6.97 21.06
C THR A 47 1.27 6.05 19.99
N GLU A 48 0.72 6.17 18.78
CA GLU A 48 1.23 5.50 17.58
C GLU A 48 1.69 6.55 16.58
N LEU A 49 2.93 6.43 16.11
CA LEU A 49 3.39 7.15 14.92
C LEU A 49 2.96 6.36 13.70
N ARG A 50 2.07 6.94 12.90
CA ARG A 50 1.66 6.39 11.61
C ARG A 50 1.81 7.43 10.53
N GLY A 51 2.61 7.11 9.51
CA GLY A 51 3.03 8.12 8.55
C GLY A 51 3.73 9.30 9.21
N THR A 52 3.28 10.50 8.88
CA THR A 52 3.69 11.79 9.49
C THR A 52 2.67 12.31 10.51
N THR A 53 1.96 11.41 11.19
CA THR A 53 0.92 11.77 12.17
C THR A 53 1.08 10.94 13.45
N LEU A 54 1.01 11.62 14.60
CA LEU A 54 0.93 10.98 15.91
C LEU A 54 -0.54 10.81 16.29
N PHE A 55 -0.95 9.57 16.58
CA PHE A 55 -2.30 9.23 17.01
C PHE A 55 -2.30 8.92 18.50
N PHE A 56 -3.15 9.62 19.26
CA PHE A 56 -3.23 9.50 20.72
C PHE A 56 -4.45 8.67 21.14
N TYR A 57 -4.21 7.62 21.91
CA TYR A 57 -5.23 6.73 22.45
C TYR A 57 -5.21 6.81 23.98
N THR A 58 -6.37 6.69 24.59
CA THR A 58 -6.48 6.62 26.07
C THR A 58 -5.81 5.36 26.64
N ASP A 59 -5.81 4.25 25.90
CA ASP A 59 -5.12 3.01 26.27
C ASP A 59 -4.81 2.15 25.03
N LYS A 60 -3.96 1.14 25.20
CA LYS A 60 -3.56 0.15 24.19
C LYS A 60 -4.72 -0.64 23.61
N LYS A 61 -5.83 -0.76 24.34
CA LYS A 61 -7.00 -1.56 23.96
C LYS A 61 -7.98 -0.81 23.05
N ASN A 62 -7.88 0.51 23.00
CA ASN A 62 -8.87 1.34 22.30
C ASN A 62 -8.56 1.43 20.81
N THR A 63 -9.54 1.15 19.97
CA THR A 63 -9.35 1.12 18.51
C THR A 63 -9.47 2.50 17.89
N ILE A 64 -10.16 3.42 18.57
CA ILE A 64 -10.37 4.81 18.15
C ILE A 64 -9.43 5.72 18.96
N TYR A 65 -8.71 6.59 18.25
CA TYR A 65 -7.87 7.62 18.86
C TYR A 65 -8.74 8.77 19.39
N VAL A 66 -8.32 9.39 20.48
CA VAL A 66 -9.01 10.54 21.09
C VAL A 66 -8.52 11.87 20.53
N ASP A 67 -7.30 11.89 19.99
CA ASP A 67 -6.69 13.08 19.41
C ASP A 67 -5.59 12.66 18.43
N LYS A 68 -5.16 13.59 17.56
CA LYS A 68 -4.04 13.39 16.64
C LYS A 68 -3.21 14.67 16.46
N LEU A 69 -1.98 14.50 16.01
CA LEU A 69 -1.06 15.60 15.69
C LEU A 69 -0.33 15.30 14.38
N ASP A 70 -0.61 16.10 13.35
CA ASP A 70 0.09 16.03 12.08
C ASP A 70 1.43 16.76 12.18
N ILE A 71 2.52 16.06 11.91
CA ILE A 71 3.90 16.55 12.07
C ILE A 71 4.63 16.71 10.72
N ILE A 72 3.90 16.67 9.60
CA ILE A 72 4.50 16.76 8.26
C ILE A 72 5.28 18.06 8.04
N ASP A 73 4.76 19.17 8.57
CA ASP A 73 5.38 20.50 8.47
C ASP A 73 6.17 20.87 9.73
N LEU A 74 6.70 19.88 10.47
CA LEU A 74 7.51 20.11 11.65
C LEU A 74 8.69 21.03 11.31
N THR A 75 8.77 22.18 11.95
CA THR A 75 9.82 23.17 11.68
C THR A 75 11.12 22.79 12.36
N CYS A 76 11.05 22.39 13.63
CA CYS A 76 12.18 21.82 14.35
C CYS A 76 11.73 21.04 15.59
N LEU A 77 12.65 20.23 16.10
CA LEU A 77 12.53 19.52 17.37
C LEU A 77 13.58 20.08 18.33
N THR A 78 13.14 20.68 19.44
CA THR A 78 14.05 21.29 20.42
C THR A 78 14.08 20.47 21.70
N ASP A 79 15.29 20.10 22.12
CA ASP A 79 15.49 19.40 23.39
C ASP A 79 15.30 20.38 24.55
N GLN A 80 14.54 19.96 25.57
CA GLN A 80 14.48 20.68 26.82
C GLN A 80 15.47 20.06 27.80
N ASN A 81 16.49 20.83 28.17
CA ASN A 81 17.42 20.47 29.25
C ASN A 81 16.64 20.41 30.56
N SER A 82 16.16 19.21 30.90
CA SER A 82 15.40 18.98 32.11
C SER A 82 16.34 18.59 33.24
N THR A 83 16.13 19.16 34.44
CA THR A 83 16.77 18.72 35.69
C THR A 83 16.32 17.33 36.14
N GLU A 84 15.29 16.77 35.49
CA GLU A 84 14.68 15.47 35.77
C GLU A 84 15.50 14.36 35.08
N LYS A 85 16.43 13.75 35.83
CA LYS A 85 17.52 12.89 35.31
C LYS A 85 17.12 11.64 34.51
N ASN A 86 15.83 11.30 34.41
CA ASN A 86 15.40 9.98 33.94
C ASN A 86 14.46 10.00 32.73
N CYS A 87 14.02 11.15 32.22
CA CYS A 87 13.10 11.22 31.07
C CYS A 87 13.60 12.22 30.03
N ALA A 88 13.34 11.95 28.75
CA ALA A 88 13.56 12.94 27.71
C ALA A 88 12.34 13.86 27.60
N LYS A 89 12.61 15.16 27.39
CA LYS A 89 11.61 16.17 27.10
C LYS A 89 12.05 16.95 25.88
N PHE A 90 11.17 17.07 24.90
CA PHE A 90 11.42 17.84 23.69
C PHE A 90 10.13 18.51 23.24
N THR A 91 10.29 19.61 22.50
CA THR A 91 9.19 20.40 21.96
C THR A 91 9.16 20.22 20.45
N LEU A 92 7.99 19.85 19.94
CA LEU A 92 7.69 19.88 18.52
C LEU A 92 7.20 21.28 18.18
N VAL A 93 7.97 22.01 17.37
CA VAL A 93 7.61 23.34 16.88
C VAL A 93 6.95 23.18 15.52
N LEU A 94 5.63 23.35 15.47
CA LEU A 94 4.85 23.31 14.24
C LEU A 94 4.42 24.75 13.85
N PRO A 95 4.07 25.00 12.58
CA PRO A 95 3.68 26.34 12.14
C PRO A 95 2.46 26.92 12.87
N LYS A 96 1.58 26.05 13.38
CA LYS A 96 0.31 26.42 14.01
C LYS A 96 0.32 26.29 15.54
N GLU A 97 1.20 25.47 16.10
CA GLU A 97 1.22 25.20 17.53
C GLU A 97 2.58 24.65 17.98
N GLU A 98 2.86 24.79 19.28
CA GLU A 98 3.97 24.09 19.93
C GLU A 98 3.42 22.99 20.83
N VAL A 99 4.01 21.80 20.73
CA VAL A 99 3.60 20.63 21.51
C VAL A 99 4.80 20.08 22.27
N GLN A 100 4.69 20.02 23.59
CA GLN A 100 5.71 19.44 24.46
C GLN A 100 5.44 17.95 24.67
N LEU A 101 6.48 17.15 24.48
CA LEU A 101 6.47 15.71 24.66
C LEU A 101 7.41 15.32 25.80
N LYS A 102 6.94 14.42 26.67
CA LYS A 102 7.72 13.79 27.74
C LYS A 102 7.62 12.27 27.61
N THR A 103 8.77 11.61 27.56
CA THR A 103 8.87 10.14 27.44
C THR A 103 8.99 9.46 28.80
N GLU A 104 8.84 8.13 28.83
CA GLU A 104 8.98 7.34 30.06
C GLU A 104 10.42 7.26 30.55
N ASN A 105 11.37 7.28 29.62
CA ASN A 105 12.80 7.28 29.91
C ASN A 105 13.63 7.91 28.78
N THR A 106 14.92 8.14 29.04
CA THR A 106 15.85 8.72 28.05
C THR A 106 16.01 7.86 26.79
N GLU A 107 16.07 6.53 26.93
CA GLU A 107 16.18 5.59 25.80
C GLU A 107 14.97 5.68 24.85
N SER A 108 13.75 5.59 25.37
CA SER A 108 12.53 5.83 24.59
C SER A 108 12.47 7.24 24.03
N GLY A 109 13.10 8.21 24.70
CA GLY A 109 13.31 9.57 24.20
C GLY A 109 14.07 9.60 22.89
N GLU A 110 15.24 8.96 22.86
CA GLU A 110 16.07 8.83 21.67
C GLU A 110 15.36 8.07 20.55
N GLU A 111 14.61 7.01 20.88
CA GLU A 111 13.81 6.28 19.87
C GLU A 111 12.72 7.17 19.27
N TRP A 112 11.88 7.82 20.10
CA TRP A 112 10.83 8.72 19.63
C TRP A 112 11.41 9.85 18.78
N ARG A 113 12.50 10.48 19.25
CA ARG A 113 13.20 11.54 18.52
C ARG A 113 13.71 11.03 17.17
N GLY A 114 14.37 9.86 17.15
CA GLY A 114 14.86 9.24 15.92
C GLY A 114 13.76 8.95 14.91
N PHE A 115 12.63 8.36 15.34
CA PHE A 115 11.52 8.04 14.46
C PHE A 115 10.80 9.29 13.93
N ILE A 116 10.56 10.29 14.80
CA ILE A 116 9.95 11.56 14.40
C ILE A 116 10.81 12.26 13.35
N LEU A 117 12.10 12.48 13.64
CA LEU A 117 13.01 13.12 12.69
C LEU A 117 13.09 12.34 11.38
N THR A 118 13.11 11.01 11.45
CA THR A 118 13.16 10.17 10.23
C THR A 118 11.96 10.40 9.31
N VAL A 119 10.74 10.46 9.86
CA VAL A 119 9.55 10.65 9.03
C VAL A 119 9.34 12.09 8.60
N THR A 120 9.84 13.08 9.35
CA THR A 120 9.69 14.50 9.01
C THR A 120 10.77 14.98 8.05
N GLU A 121 12.04 14.65 8.31
CA GLU A 121 13.20 15.08 7.51
C GLU A 121 13.49 14.14 6.33
N LEU A 122 12.81 12.98 6.24
CA LEU A 122 13.09 11.95 5.23
C LEU A 122 14.55 11.50 5.20
N SER A 123 15.19 11.43 6.37
CA SER A 123 16.56 10.93 6.51
C SER A 123 16.77 10.29 7.89
N VAL A 124 17.68 9.32 8.00
CA VAL A 124 18.01 8.74 9.31
C VAL A 124 19.02 9.64 10.02
N PRO A 125 18.76 10.14 11.24
CA PRO A 125 19.69 11.05 11.89
C PRO A 125 20.98 10.33 12.30
N GLN A 126 22.13 10.96 12.05
CA GLN A 126 23.46 10.35 12.26
C GLN A 126 23.96 10.44 13.71
N HIS A 127 23.38 11.33 14.52
CA HIS A 127 23.86 11.67 15.87
C HIS A 127 22.96 11.15 17.00
N VAL A 128 22.18 10.08 16.77
CA VAL A 128 21.29 9.52 17.80
C VAL A 128 22.02 8.44 18.60
N SER A 129 21.80 8.38 19.91
CA SER A 129 22.39 7.35 20.78
C SER A 129 21.62 6.02 20.69
N LEU A 130 21.45 5.49 19.47
CA LEU A 130 20.66 4.30 19.19
C LEU A 130 21.53 3.07 18.94
N LEU A 131 21.01 1.92 19.35
CA LEU A 131 21.60 0.62 19.05
C LEU A 131 21.45 0.27 17.56
N PRO A 132 22.31 -0.60 17.00
CA PRO A 132 22.25 -0.97 15.58
C PRO A 132 20.86 -1.47 15.14
N GLY A 133 20.18 -2.27 15.97
CA GLY A 133 18.83 -2.75 15.67
C GLY A 133 17.76 -1.65 15.65
N GLN A 134 17.94 -0.58 16.43
CA GLN A 134 17.07 0.60 16.39
C GLN A 134 17.32 1.40 15.11
N VAL A 135 18.57 1.59 14.71
CA VAL A 135 18.95 2.28 13.46
C VAL A 135 18.44 1.54 12.23
N ILE A 136 18.50 0.21 12.20
CA ILE A 136 17.91 -0.60 11.11
C ILE A 136 16.41 -0.33 10.98
N ARG A 137 15.66 -0.29 12.11
CA ARG A 137 14.23 0.04 12.08
C ARG A 137 13.95 1.45 11.56
N LEU A 138 14.81 2.43 11.85
CA LEU A 138 14.68 3.77 11.26
C LEU A 138 14.81 3.73 9.74
N HIS A 139 15.77 2.99 9.19
CA HIS A 139 15.91 2.83 7.73
C HIS A 139 14.69 2.15 7.11
N GLU A 140 14.15 1.11 7.75
CA GLU A 140 12.91 0.47 7.28
C GLU A 140 11.73 1.45 7.24
N VAL A 141 11.58 2.28 8.27
CA VAL A 141 10.54 3.30 8.34
C VAL A 141 10.76 4.37 7.29
N LEU A 142 12.00 4.81 7.08
CA LEU A 142 12.34 5.79 6.06
C LEU A 142 11.91 5.33 4.66
N GLU A 143 12.22 4.09 4.29
CA GLU A 143 11.84 3.57 2.98
C GLU A 143 10.32 3.42 2.83
N ARG A 144 9.62 2.98 3.89
CA ARG A 144 8.14 2.94 3.90
C ARG A 144 7.52 4.34 3.77
N GLU A 145 8.09 5.32 4.44
CA GLU A 145 7.66 6.72 4.41
C GLU A 145 7.88 7.33 3.03
N LYS A 146 9.08 7.17 2.44
CA LYS A 146 9.38 7.61 1.06
C LYS A 146 8.39 7.04 0.06
N LYS A 147 8.15 5.72 0.12
CA LYS A 147 7.18 5.04 -0.75
C LYS A 147 5.79 5.67 -0.61
N ARG A 148 5.30 5.86 0.62
CA ARG A 148 4.00 6.50 0.86
C ARG A 148 3.96 7.93 0.32
N ARG A 149 5.01 8.74 0.51
CA ARG A 149 5.02 10.12 0.01
C ARG A 149 5.00 10.18 -1.50
N ILE A 150 5.67 9.27 -2.21
CA ILE A 150 5.59 9.17 -3.66
C ILE A 150 4.15 8.83 -4.08
N GLU A 151 3.54 7.82 -3.45
CA GLU A 151 2.15 7.42 -3.71
C GLU A 151 1.14 8.55 -3.40
N THR A 152 1.42 9.35 -2.36
CA THR A 152 0.56 10.49 -1.97
C THR A 152 0.78 11.73 -2.85
N GLN A 153 2.01 12.00 -3.29
CA GLN A 153 2.35 13.12 -4.19
C GLN A 153 1.92 12.89 -5.63
N GLN A 154 1.71 11.63 -6.04
CA GLN A 154 0.97 11.33 -7.27
C GLN A 154 -0.48 11.82 -7.22
N VAL A 155 -0.95 12.30 -6.07
CA VAL A 155 -2.28 12.88 -5.86
C VAL A 155 -2.11 14.23 -5.13
N PRO A 156 -1.59 15.31 -5.77
CA PRO A 156 -2.45 16.19 -6.58
C PRO A 156 -1.77 17.00 -7.73
N ASN A 157 -2.57 17.32 -8.75
CA ASN A 157 -2.29 18.18 -9.93
C ASN A 157 -1.57 17.57 -11.14
N THR A 158 -2.20 16.56 -11.74
CA THR A 158 -2.55 16.69 -13.17
C THR A 158 -4.06 16.65 -13.28
N SER A 159 -4.67 17.83 -13.41
CA SER A 159 -5.92 17.96 -14.14
C SER A 159 -5.69 17.45 -15.56
N LEU A 160 -6.57 16.54 -16.03
CA LEU A 160 -6.39 15.56 -17.11
C LEU A 160 -5.64 14.33 -16.56
N GLU A 161 -6.30 13.24 -16.14
CA GLU A 161 -7.48 12.58 -16.69
C GLU A 161 -8.32 11.90 -15.60
N LYS A 162 -9.59 11.74 -15.94
CA LYS A 162 -10.70 11.34 -15.07
C LYS A 162 -10.54 9.95 -14.47
N GLU A 163 -10.85 9.90 -13.19
CA GLU A 163 -11.48 8.80 -12.48
C GLU A 163 -12.56 8.09 -13.33
N LYS A 164 -12.59 6.76 -13.25
CA LYS A 164 -13.78 6.07 -12.74
C LYS A 164 -13.40 4.70 -12.17
N GLU A 165 -13.64 4.59 -10.88
CA GLU A 165 -13.55 3.39 -10.06
C GLU A 165 -14.52 2.29 -10.52
N SER A 166 -14.15 1.03 -10.28
CA SER A 166 -15.04 0.10 -9.57
C SER A 166 -14.24 -1.10 -9.00
N ILE A 167 -14.03 -1.06 -7.69
CA ILE A 167 -14.15 -2.14 -6.70
C ILE A 167 -14.02 -3.58 -7.26
N GLU A 168 -12.94 -4.29 -6.92
CA GLU A 168 -12.97 -5.62 -6.27
C GLU A 168 -11.55 -6.16 -5.97
N ASP A 169 -11.37 -6.60 -4.72
CA ASP A 169 -10.32 -7.49 -4.19
C ASP A 169 -8.84 -7.04 -4.09
N TYR A 170 -8.62 -6.24 -3.05
CA TYR A 170 -7.66 -6.46 -1.94
C TYR A 170 -6.69 -7.67 -2.00
N VAL A 171 -5.63 -7.65 -2.83
CA VAL A 171 -4.44 -8.52 -2.57
C VAL A 171 -3.11 -7.92 -3.06
N ASP A 172 -2.16 -7.83 -2.13
CA ASP A 172 -0.69 -7.87 -2.31
C ASP A 172 0.07 -6.62 -2.81
N VAL A 173 0.25 -5.61 -1.95
CA VAL A 173 1.25 -4.53 -2.15
C VAL A 173 2.67 -4.95 -1.68
N LEU A 174 2.89 -6.24 -1.39
CA LEU A 174 4.23 -6.79 -1.07
C LEU A 174 4.88 -7.54 -2.25
N ASN A 175 4.15 -7.81 -3.33
CA ASN A 175 4.71 -8.21 -4.62
C ASN A 175 3.99 -7.45 -5.73
N PRO A 176 4.65 -6.55 -6.49
CA PRO A 176 4.01 -5.99 -7.66
C PRO A 176 3.60 -7.14 -8.59
N MET A 177 2.35 -7.15 -9.07
CA MET A 177 1.90 -8.16 -10.03
C MET A 177 2.34 -7.74 -11.44
N PRO A 178 2.61 -8.70 -12.35
CA PRO A 178 2.90 -8.36 -13.74
C PRO A 178 1.76 -7.56 -14.38
N VAL A 179 2.08 -6.65 -15.31
CA VAL A 179 1.12 -5.74 -15.96
C VAL A 179 -0.03 -6.44 -16.69
N CYS A 180 0.12 -7.72 -17.03
CA CYS A 180 -0.92 -8.56 -17.63
C CYS A 180 -1.65 -9.42 -16.60
N PHE A 181 -1.53 -9.12 -15.32
CA PHE A 181 -2.30 -9.77 -14.26
C PHE A 181 -3.70 -9.15 -14.17
N TYR A 182 -4.71 -9.99 -14.34
CA TYR A 182 -6.11 -9.61 -14.20
C TYR A 182 -6.81 -10.61 -13.28
N THR A 183 -7.58 -10.11 -12.32
CA THR A 183 -8.43 -10.90 -11.41
C THR A 183 -9.69 -11.40 -12.12
N VAL A 184 -9.50 -12.21 -13.16
CA VAL A 184 -10.57 -12.71 -14.03
C VAL A 184 -10.61 -14.23 -14.08
N SER A 185 -11.78 -14.77 -14.37
CA SER A 185 -11.99 -16.21 -14.58
C SER A 185 -11.36 -16.70 -15.88
N ARG A 186 -11.33 -18.04 -16.05
CA ARG A 186 -10.90 -18.66 -17.33
C ARG A 186 -11.71 -18.16 -18.52
N LYS A 187 -13.02 -18.03 -18.35
CA LYS A 187 -13.94 -17.62 -19.42
C LYS A 187 -13.72 -16.16 -19.80
N GLU A 188 -13.66 -15.27 -18.80
CA GLU A 188 -13.44 -13.84 -19.03
C GLU A 188 -12.09 -13.55 -19.68
N ALA A 189 -11.01 -14.23 -19.25
CA ALA A 189 -9.70 -14.07 -19.91
C ALA A 189 -9.72 -14.50 -21.39
N THR A 190 -10.47 -15.55 -21.72
CA THR A 190 -10.67 -15.95 -23.11
C THR A 190 -11.39 -14.85 -23.89
N GLU A 191 -12.49 -14.34 -23.36
CA GLU A 191 -13.27 -13.27 -23.99
C GLU A 191 -12.44 -11.99 -24.17
N MET A 192 -11.60 -11.62 -23.22
CA MET A 192 -10.72 -10.45 -23.30
C MET A 192 -9.72 -10.56 -24.46
N LEU A 193 -9.09 -11.73 -24.62
CA LEU A 193 -8.13 -11.99 -25.70
C LEU A 193 -8.80 -12.10 -27.07
N GLU A 194 -10.06 -12.56 -27.12
CA GLU A 194 -10.83 -12.66 -28.36
C GLU A 194 -11.36 -11.30 -28.81
N LYS A 195 -11.84 -10.46 -27.88
CA LYS A 195 -12.40 -9.14 -28.19
C LYS A 195 -11.33 -8.12 -28.58
N ASN A 196 -10.11 -8.23 -28.06
CA ASN A 196 -9.07 -7.21 -28.24
C ASN A 196 -7.72 -7.81 -28.67
N PRO A 197 -7.61 -8.42 -29.87
CA PRO A 197 -6.39 -9.11 -30.31
C PRO A 197 -5.17 -8.19 -30.45
N SER A 198 -5.37 -6.88 -30.60
CA SER A 198 -4.32 -5.86 -30.72
C SER A 198 -3.61 -5.54 -29.40
N LEU A 199 -4.27 -5.79 -28.26
CA LEU A 199 -3.77 -5.39 -26.94
C LEU A 199 -2.78 -6.39 -26.33
N GLY A 200 -2.46 -7.45 -27.06
CA GLY A 200 -1.63 -8.57 -26.62
C GLY A 200 -2.41 -9.86 -26.64
N ASN A 201 -1.74 -10.96 -26.33
CA ASN A 201 -2.28 -12.30 -26.52
C ASN A 201 -1.95 -13.24 -25.36
N MET A 202 -1.63 -12.67 -24.19
CA MET A 202 -1.28 -13.40 -22.97
C MET A 202 -1.79 -12.68 -21.71
N ILE A 203 -2.60 -13.36 -20.91
CA ILE A 203 -3.12 -12.89 -19.61
C ILE A 203 -2.65 -13.82 -18.50
N LEU A 204 -2.16 -13.24 -17.40
CA LEU A 204 -1.98 -13.93 -16.13
C LEU A 204 -3.23 -13.72 -15.28
N ARG A 205 -3.73 -14.81 -14.67
CA ARG A 205 -4.92 -14.75 -13.81
C ARG A 205 -4.82 -15.73 -12.64
N PRO A 206 -5.64 -15.57 -11.60
CA PRO A 206 -5.80 -16.59 -10.56
C PRO A 206 -6.17 -17.95 -11.17
N GLY A 207 -5.59 -19.01 -10.62
CA GLY A 207 -5.96 -20.40 -10.92
C GLY A 207 -7.29 -20.77 -10.26
N SER A 208 -7.83 -21.93 -10.64
CA SER A 208 -9.05 -22.47 -10.01
C SER A 208 -8.84 -22.82 -8.53
N ASP A 209 -7.60 -23.10 -8.14
CA ASP A 209 -7.21 -23.33 -6.76
C ASP A 209 -6.70 -22.01 -6.17
N SER A 210 -7.15 -21.62 -4.98
CA SER A 210 -6.87 -20.32 -4.32
C SER A 210 -5.39 -20.01 -4.03
N ARG A 211 -4.47 -20.87 -4.45
CA ARG A 211 -3.03 -20.76 -4.24
C ARG A 211 -2.20 -20.81 -5.52
N ASN A 212 -2.82 -21.10 -6.66
CA ASN A 212 -2.15 -21.29 -7.94
C ASN A 212 -2.55 -20.20 -8.94
N TYR A 213 -1.75 -20.06 -9.99
CA TYR A 213 -1.98 -19.12 -11.07
C TYR A 213 -2.21 -19.85 -12.39
N SER A 214 -2.69 -19.13 -13.40
CA SER A 214 -2.83 -19.65 -14.75
C SER A 214 -2.50 -18.58 -15.79
N ILE A 215 -1.79 -19.00 -16.83
CA ILE A 215 -1.51 -18.18 -18.01
C ILE A 215 -2.51 -18.58 -19.11
N THR A 216 -3.27 -17.62 -19.62
CA THR A 216 -4.18 -17.82 -20.76
C THR A 216 -3.58 -17.12 -21.97
N ILE A 217 -3.44 -17.82 -23.09
CA ILE A 217 -2.88 -17.26 -24.32
C ILE A 217 -3.80 -17.50 -25.52
N ARG A 218 -3.70 -16.63 -26.51
CA ARG A 218 -4.31 -16.77 -27.83
C ARG A 218 -3.20 -16.87 -28.88
N GLN A 219 -3.11 -18.01 -29.56
CA GLN A 219 -2.13 -18.22 -30.63
C GLN A 219 -2.83 -18.16 -31.99
N GLU A 220 -2.21 -17.49 -32.96
CA GLU A 220 -2.72 -17.30 -34.33
C GLU A 220 -1.91 -18.08 -35.38
N ILE A 221 -1.09 -19.06 -34.98
CA ILE A 221 -0.11 -19.71 -35.86
C ILE A 221 -0.75 -20.49 -37.04
N ASP A 222 -2.07 -20.71 -37.04
CA ASP A 222 -2.85 -21.17 -38.21
C ASP A 222 -4.35 -20.86 -38.03
N MET A 223 -4.86 -21.18 -36.83
CA MET A 223 -6.22 -20.89 -36.39
C MET A 223 -6.16 -20.30 -34.98
N PRO A 224 -7.03 -19.34 -34.64
CA PRO A 224 -7.11 -18.80 -33.29
C PRO A 224 -7.36 -19.93 -32.29
N ARG A 225 -6.38 -20.23 -31.45
CA ARG A 225 -6.49 -21.24 -30.40
C ARG A 225 -6.18 -20.62 -29.06
N ILE A 226 -7.06 -20.87 -28.10
CA ILE A 226 -6.86 -20.50 -26.71
C ILE A 226 -6.19 -21.66 -25.99
N LYS A 227 -5.12 -21.38 -25.25
CA LYS A 227 -4.44 -22.34 -24.37
C LYS A 227 -4.35 -21.78 -22.96
N HIS A 228 -4.38 -22.69 -21.98
CA HIS A 228 -4.19 -22.35 -20.58
C HIS A 228 -3.05 -23.17 -19.99
N TYR A 229 -2.09 -22.51 -19.37
CA TYR A 229 -0.98 -23.15 -18.67
C TYR A 229 -1.15 -22.95 -17.17
N LYS A 230 -0.96 -24.03 -16.40
CA LYS A 230 -1.00 -23.96 -14.94
C LYS A 230 0.36 -23.48 -14.42
N VAL A 231 0.32 -22.58 -13.44
CA VAL A 231 1.51 -22.09 -12.75
C VAL A 231 1.31 -22.34 -11.26
N MET A 232 2.12 -23.23 -10.69
CA MET A 232 2.02 -23.65 -9.29
C MET A 232 2.97 -22.85 -8.41
N SER A 233 2.48 -22.36 -7.27
CA SER A 233 3.32 -21.70 -6.26
C SER A 233 3.96 -22.77 -5.37
N ILE A 234 5.28 -22.95 -5.47
CA ILE A 234 6.05 -23.92 -4.68
C ILE A 234 7.07 -23.19 -3.81
N GLY A 235 6.77 -23.08 -2.51
CA GLY A 235 7.60 -22.33 -1.56
C GLY A 235 7.63 -20.85 -1.90
N LYS A 236 8.80 -20.34 -2.33
CA LYS A 236 8.99 -18.96 -2.82
C LYS A 236 9.07 -18.85 -4.35
N ASN A 237 8.99 -19.97 -5.07
CA ASN A 237 9.16 -20.06 -6.52
C ASN A 237 7.85 -20.45 -7.22
N TYR A 238 7.84 -20.33 -8.54
CA TYR A 238 6.71 -20.62 -9.41
C TYR A 238 7.11 -21.65 -10.47
N THR A 239 6.34 -22.72 -10.61
CA THR A 239 6.61 -23.79 -11.58
C THR A 239 5.52 -23.82 -12.64
N ILE A 240 5.91 -23.70 -13.91
CA ILE A 240 5.02 -23.82 -15.07
C ILE A 240 4.84 -25.31 -15.39
N GLU A 241 3.59 -25.76 -15.45
CA GLU A 241 3.23 -27.13 -15.82
C GLU A 241 3.28 -27.28 -17.35
N LEU A 242 4.43 -27.76 -17.83
CA LEU A 242 4.71 -28.12 -19.22
C LEU A 242 5.21 -29.57 -19.25
N GLU A 243 5.33 -30.16 -20.45
CA GLU A 243 5.97 -31.49 -20.62
C GLU A 243 7.35 -31.54 -19.96
N LYS A 244 8.09 -30.43 -20.03
CA LYS A 244 9.30 -30.19 -19.24
C LYS A 244 9.04 -29.03 -18.27
N PRO A 245 8.77 -29.30 -16.98
CA PRO A 245 8.47 -28.27 -15.99
C PRO A 245 9.59 -27.24 -15.87
N VAL A 246 9.21 -25.97 -15.73
CA VAL A 246 10.15 -24.84 -15.59
C VAL A 246 9.86 -24.11 -14.30
N THR A 247 10.87 -23.97 -13.43
CA THR A 247 10.76 -23.30 -12.13
C THR A 247 11.48 -21.95 -12.14
N LEU A 248 10.78 -20.90 -11.70
CA LEU A 248 11.19 -19.51 -11.81
C LEU A 248 10.99 -18.78 -10.46
N PRO A 249 11.78 -17.74 -10.17
CA PRO A 249 11.80 -17.12 -8.84
C PRO A 249 10.60 -16.23 -8.54
N ASN A 250 9.88 -15.72 -9.56
CA ASN A 250 8.72 -14.83 -9.39
C ASN A 250 7.82 -14.85 -10.63
N LEU A 251 6.62 -14.25 -10.51
CA LEU A 251 5.64 -14.17 -11.61
C LEU A 251 6.13 -13.33 -12.80
N PHE A 252 6.95 -12.29 -12.58
CA PHE A 252 7.57 -11.55 -13.70
C PHE A 252 8.45 -12.45 -14.56
N SER A 253 9.24 -13.31 -13.91
CA SER A 253 10.11 -14.26 -14.60
C SER A 253 9.29 -15.28 -15.41
N VAL A 254 8.10 -15.65 -14.93
CA VAL A 254 7.14 -16.51 -15.67
C VAL A 254 6.68 -15.81 -16.96
N ILE A 255 6.30 -14.53 -16.87
CA ILE A 255 5.92 -13.75 -18.06
C ILE A 255 7.08 -13.63 -19.03
N ASP A 256 8.26 -13.22 -18.54
CA ASP A 256 9.48 -13.12 -19.34
C ASP A 256 9.83 -14.44 -20.04
N TYR A 257 9.64 -15.57 -19.36
CA TYR A 257 9.88 -16.90 -19.94
C TYR A 257 9.00 -17.11 -21.18
N PHE A 258 7.69 -16.88 -21.11
CA PHE A 258 6.79 -17.04 -22.26
C PHE A 258 7.14 -16.08 -23.41
N VAL A 259 7.48 -14.82 -23.10
CA VAL A 259 7.89 -13.83 -24.12
C VAL A 259 9.19 -14.28 -24.80
N LYS A 260 10.20 -14.70 -24.04
CA LYS A 260 11.51 -15.13 -24.55
C LYS A 260 11.42 -16.42 -25.36
N GLU A 261 10.77 -17.44 -24.81
CA GLU A 261 10.65 -18.76 -25.43
C GLU A 261 9.90 -18.68 -26.78
N THR A 262 8.91 -17.79 -26.86
CA THR A 262 8.15 -17.56 -28.10
C THR A 262 8.70 -16.45 -28.98
N ARG A 263 9.89 -15.92 -28.67
CA ARG A 263 10.57 -14.84 -29.42
C ARG A 263 9.68 -13.60 -29.64
N GLY A 264 8.87 -13.26 -28.64
CA GLY A 264 7.97 -12.11 -28.67
C GLY A 264 6.65 -12.33 -29.41
N ASN A 265 6.35 -13.57 -29.84
CA ASN A 265 5.03 -13.92 -30.38
C ASN A 265 3.95 -13.90 -29.30
N LEU A 266 4.30 -14.25 -28.06
CA LEU A 266 3.45 -13.96 -26.90
C LEU A 266 3.82 -12.60 -26.32
N ARG A 267 2.81 -11.76 -26.18
CA ARG A 267 2.90 -10.41 -25.64
C ARG A 267 1.90 -10.26 -24.50
N PRO A 268 2.34 -9.70 -23.35
CA PRO A 268 1.43 -9.35 -22.26
C PRO A 268 0.23 -8.57 -22.79
N PHE A 269 -0.97 -8.99 -22.42
CA PHE A 269 -2.20 -8.25 -22.70
C PHE A 269 -2.24 -7.01 -21.82
N ILE A 270 -2.37 -5.83 -22.43
CA ILE A 270 -2.40 -4.54 -21.76
C ILE A 270 -3.69 -3.84 -22.17
N TYR A 271 -4.63 -3.82 -21.24
CA TYR A 271 -5.93 -3.20 -21.42
C TYR A 271 -5.93 -1.77 -20.86
N SER A 272 -6.05 -0.76 -21.72
CA SER A 272 -6.29 0.63 -21.30
C SER A 272 -7.79 0.82 -21.04
N ILE A 273 -8.15 1.52 -19.95
CA ILE A 273 -9.54 1.79 -19.57
C ILE A 273 -10.26 2.69 -20.61
N GLU A 274 -9.51 3.37 -21.47
CA GLU A 274 -10.03 4.24 -22.54
C GLU A 274 -10.87 3.47 -23.58
N ASP A 275 -10.60 2.19 -23.82
CA ASP A 275 -11.34 1.37 -24.80
C ASP A 275 -12.71 0.90 -24.29
N LYS A 276 -13.00 0.97 -22.98
CA LYS A 276 -14.35 0.68 -22.44
C LYS A 276 -15.35 1.78 -22.77
N LEU A 277 -14.90 3.03 -22.83
CA LEU A 277 -15.79 4.18 -23.07
C LEU A 277 -16.31 4.22 -24.52
N GLY A 278 -15.62 3.54 -25.45
CA GLY A 278 -16.03 3.42 -26.85
C GLY A 278 -17.08 2.33 -27.14
N GLN A 279 -17.34 1.41 -26.21
CA GLN A 279 -18.28 0.28 -26.44
C GLN A 279 -19.63 0.41 -25.71
N GLU A 280 -19.76 1.31 -24.72
CA GLU A 280 -21.06 1.56 -24.07
C GLU A 280 -21.95 2.55 -24.85
N HIS A 281 -21.41 3.29 -25.82
CA HIS A 281 -22.17 4.30 -26.56
C HIS A 281 -23.03 3.75 -27.72
N ASP A 282 -23.02 2.44 -27.96
CA ASP A 282 -23.73 1.80 -29.08
C ASP A 282 -24.99 1.00 -28.66
N MET A 283 -25.45 1.16 -27.41
CA MET A 283 -26.67 0.52 -26.89
C MET A 283 -27.76 1.51 -26.42
N GLU A 284 -27.65 2.80 -26.77
CA GLU A 284 -28.75 3.78 -26.60
C GLU A 284 -29.40 4.21 -27.94
N GLY A 285 -28.95 3.66 -29.08
CA GLY A 285 -29.44 4.02 -30.42
C GLY A 285 -30.71 3.31 -30.91
N ILE A 286 -31.36 2.44 -30.11
CA ILE A 286 -32.56 1.68 -30.54
C ILE A 286 -33.75 1.90 -29.59
N SER A 287 -33.96 3.12 -29.10
CA SER A 287 -35.17 3.46 -28.31
C SER A 287 -35.97 4.68 -28.82
N GLU A 288 -35.56 5.33 -29.91
CA GLU A 288 -36.27 6.52 -30.44
C GLU A 288 -36.98 6.34 -31.80
N LYS A 289 -37.26 5.10 -32.24
CA LYS A 289 -38.08 4.86 -33.46
C LYS A 289 -39.46 4.23 -33.22
N LEU A 290 -40.03 4.33 -32.02
CA LEU A 290 -41.43 3.97 -31.77
C LEU A 290 -42.11 4.94 -30.79
N LYS A 291 -42.24 6.21 -31.18
CA LYS A 291 -43.20 7.14 -30.55
C LYS A 291 -43.47 8.37 -31.44
N LYS A 292 -43.89 8.15 -32.68
CA LYS A 292 -44.66 9.14 -33.45
C LYS A 292 -45.75 8.43 -34.25
N ASN A 293 -46.89 8.21 -33.59
CA ASN A 293 -48.19 8.14 -34.23
C ASN A 293 -49.14 9.01 -33.39
N PRO A 294 -49.51 10.21 -33.85
CA PRO A 294 -50.76 10.84 -33.45
C PRO A 294 -51.84 10.48 -34.47
N HIS A 295 -52.88 9.79 -33.99
CA HIS A 295 -54.18 9.70 -34.66
C HIS A 295 -54.93 11.02 -34.46
N THR A 296 -55.28 11.71 -35.55
CA THR A 296 -56.50 12.51 -35.83
C THR A 296 -56.24 13.12 -37.21
N GLU A 297 -57.00 12.92 -38.28
CA GLU A 297 -58.42 12.59 -38.54
C GLU A 297 -58.56 11.45 -39.57
#